data_AF-A0A964EZS3-F1
#
_entry.id   AF-A0A964EZS3-F1
#
_cell.length_a   1.000
_cell.length_b   1.000
_cell.length_c   1.000
_cell.angle_alpha   90.00
_cell.angle_beta   90.00
_cell.angle_gamma   90.00
#
_symmetry.space_group_name_H-M   'P 1'
#
loop_
_entity.id
_entity.type
_entity.pdbx_description
1 polymer ?
#
loop_
_entity_poly.entity_id
_entity_poly.type
_entity_poly.pdbx_seq_one_letter_code
_entity_poly.pdbx_strand_id
1 'polypeptide(L)'
;MTPPHDDTPARRVAAVAGPTLLAVTSSETLNLGIWAQGQPTLTYLNGMLLFVAGLIVLRTWHRWTRTWAVAVTITGWLALLAGLARMFFPAAPQGGENAATYAFIGLLFSLGLWLTVHGYRRGDAEGA
;
A
#
# COMPACT_ATOMS: atom_id res chain seq x y z
N MET A 1 27.28 25.64 0.75
CA MET A 1 26.58 24.83 1.76
C MET A 1 25.14 24.67 1.29
N THR A 2 24.88 23.64 0.48
CA THR A 2 23.53 23.33 -0.01
C THR A 2 22.76 22.64 1.13
N PRO A 3 21.53 23.06 1.45
CA PRO A 3 20.74 22.39 2.49
C PRO A 3 20.56 20.90 2.14
N PRO A 4 20.51 20.01 3.14
CA PRO A 4 20.28 18.58 2.92
C PRO A 4 18.96 18.38 2.18
N HIS A 5 18.93 17.54 1.14
CA HIS A 5 17.72 17.26 0.38
C HIS A 5 16.63 16.64 1.27
N ASP A 6 15.54 17.39 1.47
CA ASP A 6 14.41 17.05 2.33
C ASP A 6 13.60 15.87 1.78
N ASP A 7 13.87 14.67 2.26
CA ASP A 7 13.06 13.46 2.04
C ASP A 7 11.71 13.48 2.80
N THR A 8 11.24 14.64 3.27
CA THR A 8 10.21 14.77 4.31
C THR A 8 8.79 14.35 3.90
N PRO A 9 8.24 14.68 2.71
CA PRO A 9 6.82 14.40 2.40
C PRO A 9 6.61 12.93 2.06
N ALA A 10 7.50 12.46 1.21
CA ALA A 10 7.75 11.10 0.85
C ALA A 10 7.81 10.12 2.04
N ARG A 11 8.50 10.54 3.10
CA ARG A 11 8.67 9.76 4.33
C ARG A 11 7.38 9.70 5.13
N ARG A 12 6.62 10.80 5.19
CA ARG A 12 5.29 10.84 5.83
C ARG A 12 4.32 9.88 5.15
N VAL A 13 4.36 9.80 3.82
CA VAL A 13 3.53 8.84 3.06
C VAL A 13 3.94 7.40 3.39
N ALA A 14 5.24 7.07 3.39
CA ALA A 14 5.71 5.73 3.74
C ALA A 14 5.39 5.34 5.20
N ALA A 15 5.46 6.31 6.13
CA ALA A 15 5.12 6.12 7.54
C ALA A 15 3.63 5.80 7.76
N VAL A 16 2.74 6.23 6.87
CA VAL A 16 1.31 5.86 6.90
C VAL A 16 1.06 4.60 6.08
N ALA A 17 1.54 4.56 4.83
CA ALA A 17 1.27 3.48 3.89
C ALA A 17 1.84 2.12 4.35
N GLY A 18 3.02 2.09 4.98
CA GLY A 18 3.64 0.87 5.47
C GLY A 18 2.79 0.15 6.53
N PRO A 19 2.48 0.79 7.67
CA PRO A 19 1.61 0.21 8.69
C PRO A 19 0.21 -0.12 8.18
N THR A 20 -0.36 0.71 7.31
CA THR A 20 -1.66 0.41 6.69
C THR A 20 -1.59 -0.88 5.86
N LEU A 21 -0.54 -1.05 5.04
CA LEU A 21 -0.40 -2.23 4.21
C LEU A 21 -0.17 -3.50 5.05
N LEU A 22 0.61 -3.41 6.14
CA LEU A 22 0.78 -4.49 7.10
C LEU A 22 -0.55 -4.89 7.76
N ALA A 23 -1.33 -3.93 8.22
CA ALA A 23 -2.61 -4.18 8.87
C ALA A 23 -3.61 -4.85 7.90
N VAL A 24 -3.71 -4.34 6.67
CA VAL A 24 -4.62 -4.88 5.63
C VAL A 24 -4.22 -6.29 5.20
N THR A 25 -2.94 -6.52 4.93
CA THR A 25 -2.47 -7.85 4.49
C THR A 25 -2.60 -8.90 5.60
N SER A 26 -2.34 -8.51 6.86
CA SER A 26 -2.54 -9.39 8.01
C SER A 26 -4.02 -9.72 8.23
N SER A 27 -4.89 -8.71 8.14
CA SER A 27 -6.33 -8.93 8.31
C SER A 27 -6.93 -9.76 7.18
N GLU A 28 -6.52 -9.55 5.93
CA GLU A 28 -6.92 -10.37 4.78
C GLU A 28 -6.46 -11.83 4.98
N THR A 29 -5.20 -12.07 5.36
CA THR A 29 -4.67 -13.44 5.58
C THR A 29 -5.48 -14.22 6.62
N LEU A 30 -5.86 -13.55 7.72
CA LEU A 30 -6.60 -14.18 8.83
C LEU A 30 -8.08 -14.39 8.53
N ASN A 31 -8.64 -13.60 7.60
CA ASN A 31 -10.08 -13.56 7.34
C ASN A 31 -10.44 -13.92 5.90
N LEU A 32 -9.60 -14.69 5.18
CA LEU A 32 -9.85 -15.08 3.78
C LEU A 32 -11.25 -15.68 3.55
N GLY A 33 -11.75 -16.44 4.52
CA GLY A 33 -13.09 -17.03 4.48
C GLY A 33 -14.25 -16.03 4.38
N ILE A 34 -14.09 -14.76 4.77
CA ILE A 34 -15.16 -13.74 4.64
C ILE A 34 -15.45 -13.41 3.17
N TRP A 35 -14.47 -13.63 2.29
CA TRP A 35 -14.56 -13.36 0.86
C TRP A 35 -15.11 -14.54 0.07
N ALA A 36 -15.35 -15.69 0.73
CA ALA A 36 -15.93 -16.87 0.10
C ALA A 36 -17.37 -16.64 -0.39
N GLN A 37 -18.10 -15.74 0.27
CA GLN A 37 -19.38 -15.24 -0.22
C GLN A 37 -19.14 -13.89 -0.88
N GLY A 38 -19.28 -13.83 -2.20
CA GLY A 38 -19.09 -12.60 -2.95
C GLY A 38 -20.00 -11.49 -2.41
N GLN A 39 -19.39 -10.41 -1.93
CA GLN A 39 -20.09 -9.19 -1.50
C GLN A 39 -19.68 -8.04 -2.42
N PRO A 40 -20.32 -7.87 -3.60
CA PRO A 40 -19.91 -6.90 -4.60
C PRO A 40 -19.88 -5.46 -4.07
N THR A 41 -20.82 -5.10 -3.20
CA THR A 41 -20.89 -3.77 -2.56
C THR A 41 -19.67 -3.48 -1.69
N LEU A 42 -19.22 -4.45 -0.89
CA LEU A 42 -18.03 -4.29 -0.04
C LEU A 42 -16.75 -4.27 -0.87
N THR A 43 -16.70 -5.06 -1.95
CA THR A 43 -15.58 -5.09 -2.88
C THR A 43 -15.42 -3.74 -3.59
N TYR A 44 -16.52 -3.15 -4.04
CA TYR A 44 -16.54 -1.80 -4.62
C TYR A 44 -16.06 -0.73 -3.62
N LEU A 45 -16.59 -0.75 -2.39
CA LEU A 45 -16.22 0.22 -1.35
C LEU A 45 -14.72 0.11 -0.98
N ASN A 46 -14.21 -1.10 -0.80
CA ASN A 46 -12.79 -1.34 -0.56
C ASN A 46 -11.94 -0.85 -1.75
N GLY A 47 -12.41 -1.12 -2.97
CA GLY A 47 -11.80 -0.60 -4.20
C GLY A 47 -11.72 0.93 -4.22
N MET A 48 -12.77 1.61 -3.75
CA MET A 48 -12.82 3.07 -3.60
C MET A 48 -11.78 3.63 -2.64
N LEU A 49 -11.64 3.03 -1.47
CA LEU A 49 -10.66 3.43 -0.48
C LEU A 49 -9.23 3.24 -1.01
N LEU A 50 -8.94 2.09 -1.63
CA LEU A 50 -7.64 1.80 -2.23
C LEU A 50 -7.30 2.74 -3.39
N PHE A 51 -8.27 3.05 -4.23
CA PHE A 51 -8.09 3.98 -5.35
C PHE A 51 -7.75 5.40 -4.87
N VAL A 52 -8.51 5.92 -3.90
CA VAL A 52 -8.26 7.25 -3.32
C VAL A 52 -6.90 7.28 -2.61
N ALA A 53 -6.56 6.23 -1.85
CA ALA A 53 -5.25 6.12 -1.21
C ALA A 53 -4.11 6.11 -2.25
N GLY A 54 -4.24 5.31 -3.31
CA GLY A 54 -3.26 5.26 -4.41
C GLY A 54 -3.10 6.61 -5.10
N LEU A 55 -4.20 7.33 -5.36
CA LEU A 55 -4.18 8.68 -5.90
C LEU A 55 -3.47 9.69 -5.00
N ILE A 56 -3.71 9.65 -3.68
CA ILE A 56 -3.04 10.54 -2.72
C ILE A 56 -1.53 10.29 -2.75
N VAL A 57 -1.11 9.02 -2.76
CA VAL A 57 0.30 8.63 -2.86
C VAL A 57 0.90 9.16 -4.16
N LEU A 58 0.31 8.85 -5.31
CA LEU A 58 0.84 9.27 -6.61
C LEU A 58 0.87 10.80 -6.78
N ARG A 59 -0.15 11.51 -6.27
CA ARG A 59 -0.24 12.97 -6.38
C ARG A 59 0.76 13.70 -5.48
N THR A 60 1.11 13.11 -4.35
CA THR A 60 2.10 13.67 -3.41
C THR A 60 3.53 13.54 -3.94
N TRP A 61 3.76 12.66 -4.92
CA TRP A 61 5.07 12.37 -5.49
C TRP A 61 5.23 12.89 -6.91
N HIS A 62 5.69 14.13 -7.06
CA HIS A 62 5.93 14.77 -8.36
C HIS A 62 7.43 14.93 -8.73
N ARG A 63 8.38 14.50 -7.88
CA ARG A 63 9.82 14.69 -8.11
C ARG A 63 10.60 13.37 -8.10
N TRP A 64 10.92 12.88 -9.29
CA TRP A 64 11.76 11.71 -9.57
C TRP A 64 13.25 12.01 -9.32
N THR A 65 13.69 12.10 -8.07
CA THR A 65 15.11 12.42 -7.77
C THR A 65 15.82 11.40 -6.87
N ARG A 66 15.12 10.39 -6.34
CA ARG A 66 15.72 9.42 -5.41
C ARG A 66 15.18 8.02 -5.64
N THR A 67 16.05 7.01 -5.69
CA THR A 67 15.73 5.60 -6.01
C THR A 67 14.60 5.02 -5.15
N TRP A 68 14.43 5.51 -3.92
CA TRP A 68 13.37 5.07 -3.00
C TRP A 68 11.97 5.63 -3.36
N ALA A 69 11.90 6.76 -4.07
CA ALA A 69 10.65 7.33 -4.57
C ALA A 69 9.94 6.35 -5.50
N VAL A 70 10.71 5.59 -6.28
CA VAL A 70 10.20 4.59 -7.22
C VAL A 70 9.35 3.55 -6.49
N ALA A 71 9.81 3.05 -5.34
CA ALA A 71 9.07 2.06 -4.55
C ALA A 71 7.72 2.62 -4.06
N VAL A 72 7.70 3.87 -3.57
CA VAL A 72 6.45 4.51 -3.12
C VAL A 72 5.49 4.76 -4.28
N THR A 73 6.03 5.10 -5.45
CA THR A 73 5.23 5.29 -6.67
C THR A 73 4.64 3.96 -7.15
N ILE A 74 5.42 2.86 -7.11
CA ILE A 74 4.95 1.52 -7.41
C ILE A 74 3.82 1.12 -6.45
N THR A 75 3.98 1.35 -5.14
CA THR A 75 2.91 1.07 -4.16
C THR A 75 1.65 1.90 -4.46
N GLY A 76 1.81 3.19 -4.79
CA GLY A 76 0.69 4.05 -5.18
C GLY A 76 -0.04 3.54 -6.43
N TRP A 77 0.71 3.11 -7.46
CA TRP A 77 0.15 2.51 -8.67
C TRP A 77 -0.53 1.17 -8.39
N LEU A 78 0.06 0.30 -7.58
CA LEU A 78 -0.55 -0.97 -7.19
C LEU A 78 -1.87 -0.75 -6.44
N ALA A 79 -1.91 0.18 -5.49
CA ALA A 79 -3.14 0.54 -4.78
C ALA A 79 -4.19 1.14 -5.71
N LEU A 80 -3.78 2.03 -6.64
CA LEU A 80 -4.67 2.64 -7.62
C LEU A 80 -5.27 1.60 -8.56
N LEU A 81 -4.44 0.76 -9.18
CA LEU A 81 -4.89 -0.26 -10.12
C LEU A 81 -5.73 -1.35 -9.44
N ALA A 82 -5.33 -1.80 -8.24
CA ALA A 82 -6.11 -2.76 -7.47
C ALA A 82 -7.47 -2.17 -7.04
N GLY A 83 -7.49 -0.90 -6.63
CA GLY A 83 -8.72 -0.19 -6.31
C GLY A 83 -9.65 -0.05 -7.51
N LEU A 84 -9.10 0.33 -8.66
CA LEU A 84 -9.83 0.46 -9.91
C LEU A 84 -10.39 -0.88 -10.39
N ALA A 85 -9.59 -1.94 -10.35
CA ALA A 85 -10.05 -3.29 -10.72
C ALA A 85 -11.22 -3.75 -9.83
N ARG A 86 -11.15 -3.49 -8.52
CA ARG A 86 -12.23 -3.80 -7.57
C ARG A 86 -13.50 -2.96 -7.79
N MET A 87 -13.38 -1.74 -8.29
CA MET A 87 -14.55 -0.91 -8.65
C MET A 87 -15.24 -1.37 -9.94
N PHE A 88 -14.47 -1.69 -10.98
CA PHE A 88 -15.01 -2.04 -12.30
C PHE A 88 -15.44 -3.50 -12.39
N PHE A 89 -14.84 -4.37 -11.58
CA PHE A 89 -15.16 -5.80 -11.52
C PHE A 89 -15.49 -6.25 -10.08
N PRO A 90 -16.52 -5.66 -9.44
CA PRO A 90 -16.85 -5.96 -8.05
C PRO A 90 -17.42 -7.38 -7.86
N ALA A 91 -17.93 -7.98 -8.95
CA ALA A 91 -18.45 -9.35 -8.97
C ALA A 91 -17.42 -10.39 -9.47
N ALA A 92 -16.17 -9.98 -9.74
CA ALA A 92 -15.13 -10.94 -10.08
C ALA A 92 -14.88 -11.89 -8.90
N PRO A 93 -14.55 -13.17 -9.17
CA PRO A 93 -14.19 -14.11 -8.12
C PRO A 93 -13.04 -13.54 -7.28
N GLN A 94 -13.30 -13.32 -5.99
CA GLN A 94 -12.22 -12.97 -5.07
C GLN A 94 -11.30 -14.18 -4.89
N GLY A 95 -10.00 -13.91 -4.71
CA GLY A 95 -9.00 -14.95 -4.55
C GLY A 95 -9.36 -15.85 -3.37
N GLY A 96 -9.55 -17.13 -3.64
CA GLY A 96 -9.80 -18.12 -2.60
C GLY A 96 -8.56 -18.42 -1.75
N GLU A 97 -8.73 -19.36 -0.83
CA GLU A 97 -7.66 -19.92 0.00
C GLU A 97 -6.74 -20.83 -0.84
N ASN A 98 -5.90 -20.22 -1.68
CA ASN A 98 -4.96 -20.92 -2.54
C ASN A 98 -3.56 -20.32 -2.45
N ALA A 99 -2.54 -21.14 -2.72
CA ALA A 99 -1.12 -20.79 -2.51
C ALA A 99 -0.71 -19.49 -3.24
N ALA A 100 -1.26 -19.24 -4.43
CA ALA A 100 -1.02 -18.00 -5.18
C ALA A 100 -1.53 -16.75 -4.44
N THR A 101 -2.70 -16.84 -3.79
CA THR A 101 -3.27 -15.75 -2.98
C THR A 101 -2.38 -15.44 -1.81
N TYR A 102 -1.93 -16.46 -1.06
CA TYR A 102 -1.01 -16.28 0.06
C TYR A 102 0.36 -15.75 -0.37
N ALA A 103 0.90 -16.21 -1.49
CA ALA A 103 2.16 -15.70 -2.03
C ALA A 103 2.06 -14.21 -2.40
N PHE A 104 0.94 -13.80 -3.01
CA PHE A 104 0.68 -12.39 -3.32
C PHE A 104 0.52 -11.54 -2.06
N ILE A 105 -0.23 -12.02 -1.05
CA ILE A 105 -0.38 -11.31 0.23
C ILE A 105 0.98 -11.21 0.95
N GLY A 106 1.79 -12.27 0.94
CA GLY A 106 3.13 -12.26 1.53
C GLY A 106 4.08 -11.27 0.86
N LEU A 107 3.97 -11.10 -0.47
CA LEU A 107 4.70 -10.06 -1.20
C LEU A 107 4.28 -8.66 -0.75
N LEU A 108 2.98 -8.40 -0.64
CA LEU A 108 2.45 -7.11 -0.18
C LEU A 108 2.82 -6.83 1.28
N PHE A 109 2.77 -7.84 2.14
CA PHE A 109 3.21 -7.74 3.53
C PHE A 109 4.69 -7.35 3.61
N SER A 110 5.54 -8.03 2.84
CA SER A 110 6.98 -7.73 2.76
C SER A 110 7.23 -6.30 2.29
N LEU A 111 6.46 -5.83 1.29
CA LEU A 111 6.50 -4.46 0.82
C LEU A 111 6.09 -3.46 1.92
N GLY A 112 5.04 -3.78 2.69
CA GLY A 112 4.55 -2.96 3.80
C GLY A 112 5.58 -2.85 4.94
N LEU A 113 6.25 -3.96 5.26
CA LEU A 113 7.33 -3.98 6.25
C LEU A 113 8.49 -3.09 5.81
N TRP A 114 8.91 -3.24 4.55
CA TRP A 114 9.99 -2.44 3.97
C TRP A 114 9.67 -0.95 3.99
N LEU A 115 8.44 -0.55 3.60
CA LEU A 115 7.98 0.83 3.66
C LEU A 115 7.92 1.38 5.08
N THR A 116 7.48 0.58 6.04
CA THR A 116 7.42 0.98 7.46
C THR A 116 8.81 1.28 8.00
N VAL A 117 9.77 0.36 7.76
CA VAL A 117 11.15 0.52 8.20
C VAL A 117 11.79 1.76 7.58
N HIS A 118 11.62 1.99 6.28
CA HIS A 118 12.17 3.17 5.62
C HIS A 118 11.42 4.48 5.94
N GLY A 119 10.13 4.41 6.27
CA GLY A 119 9.33 5.55 6.72
C GLY A 119 9.74 6.07 8.10
N TYR A 120 10.13 5.17 9.02
CA TYR A 120 10.42 5.54 10.41
C TYR A 120 11.91 5.72 10.75
N ARG A 121 12.86 5.16 9.96
CA ARG A 121 14.31 5.13 10.29
C ARG A 121 15.10 6.45 10.35
N ARG A 122 14.46 7.63 10.49
CA ARG A 122 15.20 8.91 10.67
C ARG A 122 14.56 9.90 11.64
N GLY A 123 13.83 9.41 12.65
CA GLY A 123 13.40 10.21 13.81
C GLY A 123 14.41 10.22 14.97
N ASP A 124 15.33 9.25 15.02
CA ASP A 124 16.12 8.99 16.24
C ASP A 124 17.59 9.43 16.16
N ALA A 125 17.97 10.17 15.12
CA ALA A 125 19.37 10.60 14.92
C ALA A 125 19.64 12.09 15.25
N GLU A 126 18.64 12.82 15.75
CA GLU A 126 18.80 14.23 16.18
C GLU A 126 18.53 14.40 17.69
N GLY A 127 18.51 13.30 18.46
CA GLY A 127 18.21 13.29 19.89
C GLY A 127 19.24 12.62 20.80
N ALA A 128 20.48 12.43 20.34
CA ALA A 128 21.59 11.92 21.16
C ALA A 128 22.88 12.72 20.91
#